data_AF-A0A2Z7C1R3-F1
#
_entry.id   AF-A0A2Z7C1R3-F1
#
_cell.length_a   1.000
_cell.length_b   1.000
_cell.length_c   1.000
_cell.angle_alpha   90.00
_cell.angle_beta   90.00
_cell.angle_gamma   90.00
#
_symmetry.space_group_name_H-M   'P 1'
#
loop_
_entity.id
_entity.type
_entity.pdbx_description
1 polymer ?
#
loop_
_entity_poly.entity_id
_entity_poly.type
_entity_poly.pdbx_seq_one_letter_code
_entity_poly.pdbx_strand_id
1 'polypeptide(L)'
;MQAHLLAQDDDMWFVITDGSMKIMKVNTAVISDGASRIVEKPRYEWKSEDKKKTNLDNVANDIIFKTLDKNMFSMIKMYPTAKEI
;
A
#
# COMPACT_ATOMS: atom_id res chain seq x y z
N MET A 1 12.38 2.01 -21.94
CA MET A 1 11.12 1.24 -21.77
C MET A 1 11.24 0.11 -20.73
N GLN A 2 12.40 -0.55 -20.58
CA GLN A 2 12.56 -1.68 -19.64
C GLN A 2 12.65 -1.28 -18.14
N ALA A 3 13.22 -0.11 -17.82
CA ALA A 3 13.34 0.37 -16.43
C ALA A 3 11.99 0.67 -15.75
N HIS A 4 10.94 0.94 -16.52
CA HIS A 4 9.60 1.22 -15.98
C HIS A 4 8.83 -0.03 -15.57
N LEU A 5 9.19 -1.20 -16.13
CA LEU A 5 8.59 -2.48 -15.76
C LEU A 5 9.19 -2.98 -14.45
N LEU A 6 10.52 -2.95 -14.32
CA LEU A 6 11.22 -3.32 -13.07
C LEU A 6 10.76 -2.49 -11.86
N ALA A 7 10.54 -1.19 -12.04
CA ALA A 7 10.05 -0.33 -10.96
C ALA A 7 8.60 -0.63 -10.53
N GLN A 8 7.76 -1.14 -11.44
CA GLN A 8 6.40 -1.58 -11.07
C GLN A 8 6.43 -2.89 -10.29
N ASP A 9 7.34 -3.79 -10.64
CA ASP A 9 7.52 -5.07 -9.95
C ASP A 9 8.07 -4.83 -8.52
N ASP A 10 8.99 -3.88 -8.35
CA ASP A 10 9.52 -3.47 -7.04
C ASP A 10 8.42 -2.89 -6.13
N ASP A 11 7.63 -1.94 -6.64
CA ASP A 11 6.50 -1.33 -5.90
C ASP A 11 5.43 -2.38 -5.52
N MET A 12 5.20 -3.35 -6.41
CA MET A 12 4.26 -4.45 -6.18
C MET A 12 4.79 -5.45 -5.14
N TRP A 13 6.09 -5.71 -5.14
CA TRP A 13 6.75 -6.53 -4.12
C TRP A 13 6.62 -5.94 -2.72
N PHE A 14 6.77 -4.62 -2.59
CA PHE A 14 6.54 -3.91 -1.32
C PHE A 14 5.14 -4.12 -0.75
N VAL A 15 4.11 -4.16 -1.60
CA VAL A 15 2.74 -4.43 -1.15
C VAL A 15 2.61 -5.84 -0.58
N ILE A 16 3.28 -6.80 -1.22
CA ILE A 16 3.26 -8.21 -0.80
C ILE A 16 3.97 -8.38 0.56
N THR A 17 5.11 -7.72 0.78
CA THR A 17 5.94 -7.91 1.98
C THR A 17 5.55 -7.04 3.16
N ASP A 18 5.21 -5.77 2.92
CA ASP A 18 4.97 -4.78 3.97
C ASP A 18 3.50 -4.36 4.08
N GLY A 19 2.63 -4.93 3.24
CA GLY A 19 1.19 -4.70 3.24
C GLY A 19 0.77 -3.48 2.43
N SER A 20 -0.49 -3.08 2.56
CA SER A 20 -1.08 -2.11 1.65
C SER A 20 -0.44 -0.73 1.71
N MET A 21 -0.16 -0.15 0.53
CA MET A 21 0.49 1.15 0.43
C MET A 21 -0.43 2.27 0.93
N LYS A 22 -0.04 2.95 2.01
CA LYS A 22 -0.73 4.14 2.52
C LYS A 22 -0.20 5.40 1.84
N ILE A 23 -1.12 6.22 1.33
CA ILE A 23 -0.78 7.49 0.70
C ILE A 23 -0.72 8.54 1.79
N MET A 24 0.47 9.04 2.08
CA MET A 24 0.68 10.01 3.17
C MET A 24 0.76 11.45 2.65
N LYS A 25 0.44 12.42 3.51
CA LYS A 25 0.67 13.84 3.30
C LYS A 25 1.26 14.49 4.54
N VAL A 26 2.01 15.58 4.34
CA VAL A 26 2.41 16.46 5.45
C VAL A 26 1.19 17.23 5.92
N ASN A 27 0.89 17.14 7.20
CA ASN A 27 -0.10 17.98 7.85
C ASN A 27 0.56 19.31 8.19
N THR A 28 0.20 20.34 7.42
CA THR A 28 0.67 21.72 7.59
C THR A 28 -0.27 22.58 8.45
N ALA A 29 -1.30 21.98 9.07
CA ALA A 29 -2.09 22.67 10.08
C ALA A 29 -1.13 23.27 11.12
N VAL A 30 -1.36 24.52 11.51
CA VAL A 30 -0.50 25.26 12.45
C VAL A 30 -0.47 24.51 13.78
N ILE A 31 0.53 23.65 13.96
CA ILE A 31 0.75 22.94 15.21
C ILE A 31 1.60 23.87 16.08
N SER A 32 1.14 24.18 17.29
CA SER A 32 1.82 25.11 18.18
C SER A 32 3.21 24.62 18.64
N ASP A 33 3.56 23.36 18.32
CA ASP A 33 4.84 22.72 18.61
C ASP A 33 5.85 22.80 17.44
N GLY A 34 5.45 23.35 16.28
CA GLY A 34 6.31 23.47 15.10
C GLY A 34 6.65 22.16 14.39
N ALA A 35 6.12 21.01 14.85
CA ALA A 35 6.42 19.71 14.27
C ALA A 35 5.46 19.39 13.12
N SER A 36 5.99 19.08 11.93
CA SER A 36 5.15 18.58 10.84
C SER A 36 4.75 17.13 11.12
N ARG A 37 3.45 16.85 11.17
CA ARG A 37 2.94 15.46 11.31
C ARG A 37 2.68 14.87 9.94
N ILE A 38 3.04 13.61 9.75
CA ILE A 38 2.67 12.86 8.54
C ILE A 38 1.32 12.18 8.82
N VAL A 39 0.31 12.47 8.01
CA VAL A 39 -1.05 11.90 8.13
C VAL A 39 -1.45 11.22 6.83
N GLU A 40 -2.39 10.28 6.90
CA GLU A 40 -2.93 9.67 5.69
C GLU A 40 -3.69 10.72 4.85
N LYS A 41 -3.44 10.71 3.54
CA LYS A 41 -4.07 11.60 2.58
C LYS A 41 -5.50 11.10 2.30
N PRO A 42 -6.54 11.92 2.54
CA PRO A 42 -7.90 11.49 2.28
C PRO A 42 -8.17 11.31 0.78
N ARG A 43 -9.06 10.36 0.43
CA ARG A 43 -9.31 9.94 -0.96
C ARG A 43 -9.69 11.08 -1.92
N TYR A 44 -10.38 12.11 -1.44
CA TYR A 44 -10.79 13.24 -2.28
C TYR A 44 -9.61 14.14 -2.71
N GLU A 45 -8.45 14.02 -2.06
CA GLU A 45 -7.22 14.77 -2.40
C GLU A 45 -6.27 13.97 -3.30
N TRP A 46 -6.63 12.74 -3.68
CA TRP A 46 -5.76 11.86 -4.44
C TRP A 46 -5.57 12.32 -5.88
N LYS A 47 -4.30 12.40 -6.29
CA LYS A 47 -3.88 12.69 -7.67
C LYS A 47 -3.77 11.43 -8.53
N SER A 48 -3.46 11.59 -9.81
CA SER A 48 -3.26 10.47 -10.74
C SER A 48 -2.22 9.47 -10.25
N GLU A 49 -1.13 9.97 -9.65
CA GLU A 49 -0.03 9.15 -9.16
C GLU A 49 -0.46 8.31 -7.94
N ASP A 50 -1.28 8.93 -7.06
CA ASP A 50 -1.86 8.28 -5.89
C ASP A 50 -2.79 7.13 -6.30
N LYS A 51 -3.63 7.37 -7.32
CA LYS A 51 -4.53 6.36 -7.89
C LYS A 51 -3.76 5.21 -8.54
N LYS A 52 -2.64 5.49 -9.21
CA LYS A 52 -1.77 4.46 -9.80
C LYS A 52 -1.21 3.53 -8.72
N LYS A 53 -0.74 4.09 -7.59
CA LYS A 53 -0.26 3.29 -6.44
C LYS A 53 -1.36 2.40 -5.86
N THR A 54 -2.57 2.94 -5.68
CA THR A 54 -3.71 2.14 -5.18
C THR A 54 -4.09 1.03 -6.16
N ASN A 55 -3.98 1.26 -7.46
CA ASN A 55 -4.24 0.23 -8.45
C ASN A 55 -3.22 -0.92 -8.36
N LEU A 56 -1.93 -0.60 -8.15
CA LEU A 56 -0.90 -1.62 -7.91
C LEU A 56 -1.22 -2.42 -6.64
N ASP A 57 -1.64 -1.74 -5.58
CA ASP A 57 -2.07 -2.37 -4.33
C ASP A 57 -3.18 -3.41 -4.54
N ASN A 58 -4.21 -3.04 -5.32
CA ASN A 58 -5.30 -3.93 -5.66
C ASN A 58 -4.86 -5.12 -6.53
N VAL A 59 -3.95 -4.90 -7.48
CA VAL A 59 -3.42 -5.98 -8.33
C VAL A 59 -2.57 -6.95 -7.52
N ALA A 60 -1.71 -6.45 -6.63
CA ALA A 60 -0.92 -7.29 -5.72
C ALA A 60 -1.82 -8.14 -4.83
N ASN A 61 -2.81 -7.49 -4.21
CA ASN A 61 -3.82 -8.17 -3.43
C ASN A 61 -4.55 -9.24 -4.26
N ASP A 62 -5.04 -8.93 -5.47
CA ASP A 62 -5.74 -9.88 -6.34
C ASP A 62 -4.88 -11.11 -6.68
N ILE A 63 -3.58 -10.94 -6.93
CA ILE A 63 -2.65 -12.06 -7.14
C ILE A 63 -2.51 -12.91 -5.88
N ILE A 64 -2.33 -12.28 -4.71
CA ILE A 64 -2.28 -12.99 -3.42
C ILE A 64 -3.59 -13.77 -3.21
N PHE A 65 -4.75 -13.12 -3.34
CA PHE A 65 -6.06 -13.76 -3.18
C PHE A 65 -6.32 -14.92 -4.14
N LYS A 66 -5.80 -14.85 -5.37
CA LYS A 66 -5.95 -15.92 -6.38
C LYS A 66 -4.98 -17.08 -6.18
N THR A 67 -3.81 -16.83 -5.60
CA THR A 67 -2.77 -17.85 -5.37
C THR A 67 -2.92 -18.56 -4.03
N LEU A 68 -3.56 -17.94 -3.05
CA LEU A 68 -3.86 -18.55 -1.76
C LEU A 68 -5.01 -19.57 -1.87
N ASP A 69 -4.77 -20.77 -1.35
CA ASP A 69 -5.84 -21.73 -1.10
C ASP A 69 -6.81 -21.18 -0.03
N LYS A 70 -8.11 -21.52 -0.10
CA LYS A 70 -9.14 -21.17 0.89
C LYS A 70 -8.71 -21.48 2.33
N ASN A 71 -7.94 -22.55 2.54
CA ASN A 71 -7.43 -22.91 3.86
C ASN A 71 -6.33 -21.95 4.34
N MET A 72 -5.43 -21.51 3.45
CA MET A 72 -4.39 -20.52 3.77
C MET A 72 -5.01 -19.14 4.00
N PHE A 73 -6.07 -18.79 3.27
CA PHE A 73 -6.78 -17.52 3.47
C PHE A 73 -7.33 -17.34 4.89
N SER A 74 -7.83 -18.44 5.48
CA SER A 74 -8.35 -18.43 6.85
C SER A 74 -7.24 -18.24 7.89
N MET A 75 -6.02 -18.74 7.62
CA MET A 75 -4.85 -18.48 8.47
C MET A 75 -4.39 -17.03 8.36
N ILE A 76 -4.36 -16.46 7.15
CA ILE A 76 -3.88 -15.09 6.91
C ILE A 76 -4.78 -14.04 7.56
N LYS A 77 -6.09 -14.26 7.60
CA LYS A 77 -7.03 -13.39 8.33
C LYS A 77 -6.73 -13.25 9.83
N MET A 78 -6.04 -14.21 10.44
CA MET A 78 -5.67 -14.12 11.85
C MET A 78 -4.46 -13.23 12.10
N TYR A 79 -3.66 -12.91 11.08
CA TYR A 79 -2.46 -12.11 11.23
C TYR A 79 -2.74 -10.63 10.89
N PRO A 80 -2.46 -9.69 11.82
CA PRO A 80 -2.71 -8.25 11.61
C PRO A 80 -1.90 -7.64 10.46
N THR A 81 -0.81 -8.29 10.05
CA THR A 81 0.09 -7.84 8.99
C THR A 81 0.69 -9.05 8.28
N ALA A 82 0.76 -9.01 6.94
CA ALA A 82 1.32 -10.08 6.10
C ALA A 82 2.80 -10.41 6.39
N LYS A 83 3.49 -9.55 7.15
CA LYS A 83 4.89 -9.69 7.56
C LYS A 83 5.17 -10.87 8.49
N GLU A 84 4.14 -11.51 9.05
CA GLU A 84 4.25 -12.59 10.05
C GLU A 84 3.92 -13.99 9.48
N ILE A 85 3.75 -14.10 8.17
CA ILE A 85 3.63 -15.38 7.43
C ILE A 85 5.01 -15.76 6.91
#